data_AF-A0A068QVT5-F1
#
_entry.id   AF-A0A068QVT5-F1
#
_cell.length_a   1.000
_cell.length_b   1.000
_cell.length_c   1.000
_cell.angle_alpha   90.00
_cell.angle_beta   90.00
_cell.angle_gamma   90.00
#
_symmetry.space_group_name_H-M   'P 1'
#
loop_
_entity.id
_entity.type
_entity.pdbx_description
1 polymer ?
#
loop_
_entity_poly.entity_id
_entity_poly.type
_entity_poly.pdbx_seq_one_letter_code
_entity_poly.pdbx_strand_id
1 'polypeptide(L)'
;MPPREKFVLKWLSLFLLLCALALSLSGCTTKPPTRLSAPYQENLLTRCPAKLPKLAGTTGNNLVYIIMEYSTLYGTCAARHNQLVDEINKRKEITK
;
A
#
# COMPACT_ATOMS: atom_id res chain seq x y z
N MET A 1 -56.90 9.15 -11.64
CA MET A 1 -55.81 8.18 -11.86
C MET A 1 -54.49 8.92 -11.71
N PRO A 2 -53.68 8.67 -10.66
CA PRO A 2 -52.43 9.41 -10.49
C PRO A 2 -51.47 9.09 -11.66
N PRO A 3 -50.68 10.07 -12.13
CA PRO A 3 -49.81 9.88 -13.29
C PRO A 3 -48.76 8.80 -12.96
N ARG A 4 -48.78 7.74 -13.78
CA ARG A 4 -47.97 6.51 -13.65
C ARG A 4 -46.49 6.79 -13.32
N GLU A 5 -45.95 7.87 -13.85
CA GLU A 5 -44.56 8.32 -13.68
C GLU A 5 -44.21 8.69 -12.23
N LYS A 6 -45.11 9.38 -11.51
CA LYS A 6 -44.86 9.77 -10.10
C LYS A 6 -44.83 8.56 -9.18
N PHE A 7 -45.58 7.52 -9.53
CA PHE A 7 -45.58 6.25 -8.80
C PHE A 7 -44.28 5.48 -9.01
N VAL A 8 -43.80 5.40 -10.25
CA VAL A 8 -42.53 4.75 -10.61
C VAL A 8 -41.33 5.46 -9.96
N LEU A 9 -41.28 6.80 -10.00
CA LEU A 9 -40.20 7.57 -9.40
C LEU A 9 -40.13 7.42 -7.88
N LYS A 10 -41.30 7.37 -7.21
CA LYS A 10 -41.38 7.15 -5.76
C LYS A 10 -40.90 5.75 -5.37
N TRP A 11 -41.25 4.74 -6.17
CA TRP A 11 -40.77 3.36 -5.95
C TRP A 11 -39.27 3.22 -6.19
N LEU A 12 -38.75 3.83 -7.25
CA LEU A 12 -37.32 3.84 -7.55
C LEU A 12 -36.51 4.52 -6.43
N SER A 13 -36.99 5.67 -5.93
CA SER A 13 -36.38 6.40 -4.82
C SER A 13 -36.35 5.56 -3.54
N LEU A 14 -37.46 4.89 -3.20
CA LEU A 14 -37.53 4.02 -2.02
C LEU A 14 -36.55 2.84 -2.14
N PHE A 15 -36.45 2.24 -3.33
CA PHE A 15 -35.53 1.14 -3.59
C PHE A 15 -34.07 1.56 -3.43
N LEU A 16 -33.69 2.72 -3.98
CA LEU A 16 -32.33 3.26 -3.85
C LEU A 16 -31.97 3.56 -2.38
N LEU A 17 -32.92 4.12 -1.62
CA LEU A 17 -32.75 4.35 -0.18
C LEU A 17 -32.51 3.06 0.60
N LEU A 18 -33.28 2.01 0.31
CA LEU A 18 -33.12 0.69 0.92
C LEU A 18 -31.77 0.06 0.57
N CYS A 19 -31.33 0.14 -0.69
CA CYS A 19 -30.02 -0.36 -1.11
C CYS A 19 -28.87 0.38 -0.41
N ALA A 20 -28.94 1.71 -0.29
CA ALA A 20 -27.93 2.51 0.41
C ALA A 20 -27.84 2.15 1.90
N LEU A 21 -28.99 1.92 2.55
CA LEU A 21 -29.06 1.48 3.95
C LEU A 21 -28.45 0.07 4.11
N ALA A 22 -28.76 -0.86 3.21
CA ALA A 22 -28.21 -2.20 3.23
C ALA A 22 -26.67 -2.21 3.05
N LEU A 23 -26.16 -1.40 2.12
CA LEU A 23 -24.71 -1.27 1.89
C LEU A 23 -23.99 -0.67 3.10
N SER A 24 -24.58 0.32 3.77
CA SER A 24 -23.99 0.92 4.97
C SER A 24 -24.01 -0.01 6.19
N LEU A 25 -25.05 -0.84 6.37
CA LEU A 25 -25.05 -1.88 7.41
C LEU A 25 -24.06 -3.02 7.12
N SER A 26 -23.84 -3.36 5.84
CA SER A 26 -22.91 -4.43 5.46
C SER A 26 -21.45 -4.12 5.86
N GLY A 27 -21.06 -2.85 5.86
CA GLY A 27 -19.73 -2.40 6.31
C GLY A 27 -19.47 -2.66 7.80
N CYS A 28 -20.50 -2.60 8.64
CA CYS A 28 -20.36 -2.79 10.10
C CYS A 28 -20.35 -4.26 10.53
N THR A 29 -20.89 -5.18 9.72
CA THR A 29 -21.01 -6.61 10.04
C THR A 29 -19.96 -7.48 9.34
N THR A 30 -19.23 -6.92 8.37
CA THR A 30 -18.20 -7.66 7.65
C THR A 30 -17.04 -7.97 8.60
N LYS A 31 -16.86 -9.25 8.93
CA LYS A 31 -15.67 -9.71 9.66
C LYS A 31 -14.43 -9.31 8.86
N PRO A 32 -13.43 -8.67 9.47
CA PRO A 32 -12.19 -8.37 8.76
C PRO A 32 -11.60 -9.68 8.24
N PRO A 33 -11.00 -9.69 7.03
CA PRO A 33 -10.33 -10.87 6.53
C PRO A 33 -9.29 -11.31 7.55
N THR A 34 -9.26 -12.61 7.84
CA THR A 34 -8.22 -13.20 8.69
C THR A 34 -6.88 -12.85 8.05
N ARG A 35 -6.00 -12.15 8.78
CA ARG A 35 -4.68 -11.79 8.26
C ARG A 35 -3.99 -13.08 7.80
N LEU A 36 -3.69 -13.16 6.51
CA LEU A 36 -2.91 -14.26 5.97
C LEU A 36 -1.52 -14.17 6.60
N SER A 37 -1.19 -15.08 7.52
CA SER A 37 0.12 -15.15 8.18
C SER A 37 1.16 -15.80 7.27
N ALA A 38 1.26 -15.32 6.02
CA ALA A 38 2.38 -15.71 5.18
C ALA A 38 3.66 -15.09 5.78
N PRO A 39 4.73 -15.89 5.99
CA PRO A 39 6.00 -15.34 6.44
C PRO A 39 6.49 -14.30 5.44
N TYR A 40 6.95 -13.16 5.95
CA TYR A 40 7.57 -12.14 5.11
C TYR A 40 8.80 -12.72 4.43
N GLN A 41 8.99 -12.43 3.14
CA GLN A 41 10.19 -12.84 2.41
C GLN A 41 11.43 -12.23 3.08
N GLU A 42 12.46 -13.03 3.35
CA GLU A 42 13.70 -12.56 4.00
C GLU A 42 14.36 -11.38 3.27
N ASN A 43 14.21 -11.35 1.95
CA ASN A 43 14.68 -10.25 1.11
C ASN A 43 14.05 -8.89 1.49
N LEU A 44 12.79 -8.88 1.95
CA LEU A 44 12.07 -7.67 2.38
C LEU A 44 12.45 -7.24 3.79
N LEU A 45 13.15 -8.08 4.56
CA LEU A 45 13.65 -7.78 5.90
C LEU A 45 15.07 -7.21 5.86
N THR A 46 15.75 -7.35 4.73
CA THR A 46 17.11 -6.84 4.54
C THR A 46 17.07 -5.32 4.35
N ARG A 47 17.72 -4.59 5.25
CA ARG A 47 17.85 -3.13 5.15
C ARG A 47 18.84 -2.72 4.07
N CYS A 48 18.56 -1.57 3.47
CA CYS A 48 19.43 -0.86 2.55
C CYS A 48 20.27 0.20 3.26
N PRO A 49 21.47 0.53 2.73
CA PRO A 49 22.35 1.51 3.35
C PRO A 49 21.67 2.88 3.45
N ALA A 50 21.72 3.47 4.64
CA ALA A 50 21.15 4.81 4.90
C ALA A 50 22.05 5.94 4.40
N LYS A 51 23.35 5.68 4.28
CA LYS A 51 24.32 6.62 3.71
C LYS A 51 24.48 6.30 2.23
N LEU A 52 24.07 7.24 1.39
CA LEU A 52 24.22 7.12 -0.06
C LEU A 52 25.64 7.52 -0.50
N PRO A 53 26.13 6.96 -1.61
CA PRO A 53 27.38 7.40 -2.24
C PRO A 53 27.37 8.90 -2.48
N LYS A 54 28.51 9.54 -2.25
CA LYS A 54 28.69 10.98 -2.49
C LYS A 54 29.71 11.18 -3.59
N LEU A 55 29.49 12.22 -4.39
CA LEU A 55 30.41 12.54 -5.47
C LEU A 55 31.75 12.97 -4.87
N ALA A 56 32.80 12.21 -5.17
CA ALA A 56 34.15 12.46 -4.69
C ALA A 56 34.94 13.26 -5.73
N GLY A 57 34.88 14.59 -5.67
CA GLY A 57 35.61 15.49 -6.57
C GLY A 57 34.81 15.96 -7.79
N THR A 58 35.48 16.58 -8.76
CA THR A 58 34.83 17.38 -9.82
C THR A 58 35.07 16.88 -11.24
N THR A 59 35.74 15.74 -11.43
CA THR A 59 36.04 15.19 -12.76
C THR A 59 34.89 14.33 -13.29
N GLY A 60 34.83 14.16 -14.61
CA GLY A 60 33.87 13.25 -15.26
C GLY A 60 34.00 11.80 -14.79
N ASN A 61 35.22 11.32 -14.51
CA ASN A 61 35.43 9.97 -13.98
C ASN A 61 34.76 9.77 -12.60
N ASN A 62 34.79 10.80 -11.75
CA ASN A 62 34.13 10.74 -10.45
C ASN A 62 32.60 10.63 -10.61
N LEU A 63 32.04 11.31 -11.62
CA LEU A 63 30.63 11.22 -11.96
C LEU A 63 30.25 9.83 -12.49
N VAL A 64 31.06 9.26 -13.39
CA VAL A 64 30.80 7.90 -13.91
C VAL A 64 30.84 6.88 -12.78
N TYR A 65 31.82 6.97 -11.89
CA TYR A 65 31.96 6.06 -10.76
C TYR A 65 30.73 6.08 -9.84
N ILE A 66 30.25 7.27 -9.46
CA ILE A 66 29.05 7.37 -8.61
C ILE A 66 27.79 6.85 -9.30
N ILE A 67 27.63 7.09 -10.61
CA ILE A 67 26.48 6.57 -11.37
C ILE A 67 26.47 5.04 -11.34
N MET A 68 27.64 4.40 -11.51
CA MET A 68 27.77 2.95 -11.44
C MET A 68 27.43 2.40 -10.05
N GLU A 69 27.89 3.06 -8.98
CA GLU A 69 27.52 2.69 -7.61
C GLU A 69 26.01 2.83 -7.37
N TYR A 70 25.40 3.93 -7.84
CA TYR A 70 23.96 4.13 -7.73
C TYR A 70 23.14 3.12 -8.53
N SER A 71 23.60 2.73 -9.72
CA SER A 71 22.91 1.71 -10.54
C SER A 71 22.84 0.37 -9.80
N THR A 72 23.96 -0.04 -9.19
CA THR A 72 24.05 -1.26 -8.37
C THR A 72 23.17 -1.15 -7.12
N LEU A 73 23.26 -0.01 -6.42
CA LEU A 73 22.46 0.25 -5.23
C LEU A 73 20.96 0.22 -5.55
N TYR A 74 20.54 0.87 -6.64
CA TYR A 74 19.14 0.89 -7.06
C TYR A 74 18.64 -0.53 -7.36
N GLY A 75 19.38 -1.33 -8.13
CA GLY A 75 18.99 -2.71 -8.44
C GLY A 75 18.80 -3.58 -7.19
N THR A 76 19.60 -3.37 -6.15
CA THR A 76 19.50 -4.13 -4.90
C THR A 76 18.46 -3.58 -3.92
N CYS A 77 18.17 -2.27 -3.97
CA CYS A 77 17.39 -1.59 -2.94
C CYS A 77 16.06 -0.99 -3.37
N ALA A 78 15.78 -0.87 -4.67
CA ALA A 78 14.54 -0.25 -5.16
C ALA A 78 13.28 -0.95 -4.64
N ALA A 79 13.33 -2.27 -4.46
CA ALA A 79 12.21 -3.06 -3.92
C ALA A 79 12.18 -3.16 -2.39
N ARG A 80 13.22 -2.69 -1.69
CA ARG A 80 13.42 -2.87 -0.24
C ARG A 80 13.36 -1.52 0.47
N HIS A 81 12.16 -1.02 0.73
CA HIS A 81 12.00 0.22 1.50
C HIS A 81 12.32 -0.05 2.98
N ASN A 82 13.29 0.68 3.56
CA ASN A 82 13.64 0.52 4.98
C ASN A 82 12.44 0.74 5.92
N GLN A 83 11.52 1.63 5.58
CA GLN A 83 10.28 1.83 6.34
C GLN A 83 9.39 0.58 6.36
N LEU A 84 9.37 -0.21 5.28
CA LEU A 84 8.64 -1.47 5.26
C LEU A 84 9.26 -2.48 6.23
N VAL A 85 10.60 -2.56 6.27
CA VAL A 85 11.33 -3.40 7.22
C VAL A 85 10.95 -3.03 8.67
N ASP A 86 10.92 -1.74 8.97
CA ASP A 86 10.59 -1.23 10.31
C ASP A 86 9.17 -1.60 10.72
N GLU A 87 8.19 -1.42 9.83
CA GLU A 87 6.80 -1.80 10.06
C GLU A 87 6.62 -3.31 10.24
N ILE A 88 7.34 -4.13 9.47
CA ILE A 88 7.30 -5.58 9.62
C ILE A 88 7.84 -5.99 10.99
N ASN A 89 8.99 -5.45 11.40
CA ASN A 89 9.60 -5.78 12.69
C ASN A 89 8.70 -5.36 13.86
N LYS A 90 8.13 -4.15 13.79
CA LYS A 90 7.16 -3.68 14.79
C LYS A 90 5.93 -4.60 14.90
N ARG A 91 5.42 -5.11 13.77
CA ARG A 91 4.29 -6.06 13.78
C ARG A 91 4.68 -7.42 14.36
N LYS A 92 5.90 -7.90 14.09
CA LYS A 92 6.43 -9.12 14.70
C LYS A 92 6.54 -8.99 16.22
N GLU A 93 6.98 -7.83 16.72
CA GLU A 93 7.07 -7.56 18.16
C GLU A 93 5.70 -7.59 18.86
N ILE A 94 4.66 -7.04 18.23
CA ILE A 94 3.29 -7.02 18.78
C ILE A 94 2.62 -8.41 18.75
N THR A 95 3.02 -9.26 17.80
CA THR A 95 2.42 -10.59 17.58
C THR A 95 3.20 -11.71 18.31
N LYS A 96 4.32 -11.36 18.96
CA LYS A 96 5.13 -12.28 19.76
C LYS A 96 4.59 -12.37 21.18
#